data_AF-A0A1M4VAA2-F1
#
_entry.id   AF-A0A1M4VAA2-F1
#
_cell.length_a   1.000
_cell.length_b   1.000
_cell.length_c   1.000
_cell.angle_alpha   90.00
_cell.angle_beta   90.00
_cell.angle_gamma   90.00
#
_symmetry.space_group_name_H-M   'P 1'
#
loop_
_entity.id
_entity.type
_entity.pdbx_description
1 polymer ?
#
loop_
_entity_poly.entity_id
_entity_poly.type
_entity_poly.pdbx_seq_one_letter_code
_entity_poly.pdbx_strand_id
1 'polypeptide(L)'
;MKILKDNKGMTLIEVLVSIAIFAIVAIPLLGIFSQSAITSANSKIKTKEATIAQTIAENIKAGIVKDNSDLSKVAEIFEEEGFLPYVEQHVTDSGDGLSQYEIRVSKAGSSTPFYTLYVVAPKTAITAYTPVYMPFSGGSKGNVFDRVVNYVLNLIAIIVIAIWTALFILFVVIPAFGLESIIEVPKLVSTVINLINSGVTNLKAVATKAAESARLTIPWWLKWW
;
A
#
# COMPACT_ATOMS: atom_id res chain seq x y z
N MET A 1 31.38 20.34 -40.03
CA MET A 1 30.13 20.38 -39.24
C MET A 1 30.41 21.21 -37.99
N LYS A 2 29.96 22.47 -37.99
CA LYS A 2 30.27 23.45 -36.93
C LYS A 2 29.24 23.23 -35.82
N ILE A 3 29.63 22.61 -34.72
CA ILE A 3 28.77 22.51 -33.53
C ILE A 3 28.67 23.93 -32.97
N LEU A 4 27.50 24.54 -33.11
CA LEU A 4 27.18 25.83 -32.50
C LEU A 4 27.14 25.62 -30.98
N LYS A 5 28.26 25.84 -30.31
CA LYS A 5 28.29 25.94 -28.85
C LYS A 5 27.79 27.33 -28.48
N ASP A 6 26.47 27.46 -28.33
CA ASP A 6 25.85 28.67 -27.81
C ASP A 6 26.15 28.73 -26.29
N ASN A 7 27.00 29.66 -25.87
CA ASN A 7 27.42 29.83 -24.47
C ASN A 7 26.40 30.66 -23.65
N LYS A 8 25.14 30.73 -24.08
CA LYS A 8 24.07 31.36 -23.31
C LYS A 8 23.71 30.45 -22.13
N GLY A 9 23.87 30.96 -20.91
CA GLY A 9 23.42 30.27 -19.70
C GLY A 9 21.91 30.03 -19.74
N MET A 10 21.45 28.98 -19.06
CA MET A 10 20.02 28.63 -18.98
C MET A 10 19.25 29.76 -18.28
N THR A 11 18.16 30.21 -18.88
CA THR A 11 17.33 31.24 -18.27
C THR A 11 16.53 30.67 -17.10
N LEU A 12 16.19 31.51 -16.13
CA LEU A 12 15.45 31.10 -14.94
C LEU A 12 14.07 30.51 -15.31
N ILE A 13 13.45 31.03 -16.37
CA ILE A 13 12.19 30.51 -16.91
C ILE A 13 12.34 29.11 -17.53
N GLU A 14 13.43 28.83 -18.25
CA GLU A 14 13.69 27.50 -18.82
C GLU A 14 13.93 26.46 -17.74
N VAL A 15 14.64 26.81 -16.67
CA VAL A 15 14.81 25.94 -15.49
C VAL A 15 13.45 25.63 -14.86
N LEU A 16 12.61 26.65 -14.68
CA LEU A 16 11.30 26.52 -14.04
C LEU A 16 10.34 25.65 -14.88
N VAL A 17 10.31 25.86 -16.20
CA VAL A 17 9.54 25.04 -17.14
C VAL A 17 10.06 23.60 -17.16
N SER A 18 11.38 23.39 -17.12
CA SER A 18 11.97 22.05 -17.11
C SER A 18 11.60 21.27 -15.85
N ILE A 19 11.66 21.90 -14.67
CA ILE A 19 11.25 21.28 -13.40
C ILE A 19 9.75 21.01 -13.39
N ALA A 20 8.93 21.91 -13.94
CA ALA A 20 7.49 21.73 -14.04
C ALA A 20 7.13 20.51 -14.91
N ILE A 21 7.73 20.41 -16.10
CA ILE A 21 7.53 19.26 -17.01
C ILE A 21 8.05 17.97 -16.36
N PHE A 22 9.22 18.03 -15.71
CA PHE A 22 9.78 16.89 -14.98
C PHE A 22 8.84 16.39 -13.89
N ALA A 23 8.25 17.28 -13.08
CA ALA A 23 7.32 16.91 -12.02
C ALA A 23 6.04 16.26 -12.56
N ILE A 24 5.48 16.79 -13.65
CA ILE A 24 4.28 16.24 -14.31
C ILE A 24 4.52 14.81 -14.78
N VAL A 25 5.72 14.55 -15.33
CA VAL A 25 6.09 13.22 -15.85
C VAL A 25 6.53 12.28 -14.73
N ALA A 26 7.24 12.74 -13.71
CA ALA A 26 7.82 11.90 -12.67
C ALA A 26 6.76 11.22 -11.78
N ILE A 27 5.66 11.91 -11.46
CA ILE A 27 4.59 11.38 -10.58
C ILE A 27 3.97 10.07 -11.12
N PRO A 28 3.40 10.03 -12.35
CA PRO A 28 2.82 8.80 -12.88
C PRO A 28 3.87 7.71 -13.09
N LEU A 29 5.10 8.10 -13.44
CA LEU A 29 6.21 7.19 -13.70
C LEU A 29 6.65 6.47 -12.40
N LEU A 30 6.68 7.18 -11.27
CA LEU A 30 6.91 6.58 -9.95
C LEU A 30 5.77 5.64 -9.54
N GLY A 31 4.52 6.01 -9.87
CA GLY A 31 3.34 5.18 -9.63
C GLY A 31 3.41 3.84 -10.35
N ILE A 32 3.81 3.84 -11.62
CA ILE A 32 3.96 2.60 -12.43
C ILE A 32 5.07 1.71 -11.87
N PHE A 33 6.24 2.27 -11.53
CA PHE A 33 7.33 1.48 -10.96
C PHE A 33 6.99 0.89 -9.60
N SER A 34 6.33 1.68 -8.76
CA SER A 34 5.79 1.25 -7.47
C SER A 34 4.86 0.04 -7.65
N GLN A 35 3.86 0.17 -8.51
CA GLN A 35 2.91 -0.91 -8.78
C GLN A 35 3.58 -2.15 -9.37
N SER A 36 4.58 -1.96 -10.23
CA SER A 36 5.35 -3.05 -10.82
C SER A 36 6.15 -3.81 -9.77
N ALA A 37 6.77 -3.10 -8.81
CA ALA A 37 7.49 -3.71 -7.70
C ALA A 37 6.56 -4.53 -6.79
N ILE A 38 5.38 -3.99 -6.43
CA ILE A 38 4.35 -4.71 -5.67
C ILE A 38 3.93 -5.97 -6.41
N THR A 39 3.57 -5.82 -7.68
CA THR A 39 3.08 -6.91 -8.52
C THR A 39 4.16 -7.98 -8.64
N SER A 40 5.43 -7.59 -8.83
CA SER A 40 6.54 -8.54 -8.88
C SER A 40 6.71 -9.32 -7.58
N ALA A 41 6.65 -8.64 -6.42
CA ALA A 41 6.73 -9.29 -5.11
C ALA A 41 5.56 -10.25 -4.86
N ASN A 42 4.33 -9.82 -5.16
CA ASN A 42 3.13 -10.65 -5.04
C ASN A 42 3.16 -11.84 -5.99
N SER A 43 3.60 -11.64 -7.24
CA SER A 43 3.79 -12.72 -8.20
C SER A 43 4.83 -13.72 -7.71
N LYS A 44 5.94 -13.28 -7.12
CA LYS A 44 6.93 -14.19 -6.53
C LYS A 44 6.35 -15.04 -5.41
N ILE A 45 5.53 -14.46 -4.54
CA ILE A 45 4.81 -15.19 -3.48
C ILE A 45 3.85 -16.21 -4.09
N LYS A 46 2.98 -15.78 -5.03
CA LYS A 46 2.02 -16.68 -5.70
C LYS A 46 2.68 -17.82 -6.47
N THR A 47 3.78 -17.54 -7.17
CA THR A 47 4.55 -18.58 -7.86
C THR A 47 5.07 -19.60 -6.87
N LYS A 48 5.59 -19.16 -5.71
CA LYS A 48 6.05 -20.07 -4.66
C LYS A 48 4.90 -20.87 -4.04
N GLU A 49 3.76 -20.25 -3.75
CA GLU A 49 2.54 -20.94 -3.27
C GLU A 49 2.09 -22.03 -4.25
N ALA A 50 2.10 -21.72 -5.56
CA ALA A 50 1.78 -22.68 -6.61
C ALA A 50 2.80 -23.83 -6.70
N THR A 51 4.09 -23.51 -6.62
CA THR A 51 5.15 -24.53 -6.58
C THR A 51 4.99 -25.46 -5.39
N ILE A 52 4.71 -24.92 -4.19
CA ILE A 52 4.49 -25.73 -2.97
C ILE A 52 3.29 -26.66 -3.16
N ALA A 53 2.16 -26.11 -3.61
CA ALA A 53 0.95 -26.91 -3.85
C ALA A 53 1.20 -28.03 -4.86
N GLN A 54 1.93 -27.72 -5.94
CA GLN A 54 2.31 -28.70 -6.96
C GLN A 54 3.26 -29.77 -6.41
N THR A 55 4.27 -29.39 -5.62
CA THR A 55 5.18 -30.36 -4.99
C THR A 55 4.43 -31.32 -4.06
N ILE A 56 3.49 -30.81 -3.24
CA ILE A 56 2.65 -31.65 -2.39
C ILE A 56 1.81 -32.61 -3.25
N ALA A 57 1.17 -32.09 -4.32
CA ALA A 57 0.38 -32.88 -5.24
C ALA A 57 1.19 -33.99 -5.92
N GLU A 58 2.40 -33.69 -6.37
CA GLU A 58 3.31 -34.64 -6.99
C GLU A 58 3.78 -35.71 -6.00
N ASN A 59 4.07 -35.32 -4.75
CA ASN A 59 4.46 -36.27 -3.69
C ASN A 59 3.33 -37.23 -3.31
N ILE A 60 2.07 -36.78 -3.31
CA ILE A 60 0.90 -37.65 -3.14
C ILE A 60 0.78 -38.61 -4.32
N LYS A 61 0.88 -38.10 -5.57
CA LYS A 61 0.81 -38.93 -6.79
C LYS A 61 1.91 -39.96 -6.89
N ALA A 62 3.13 -39.62 -6.46
CA ALA A 62 4.29 -40.50 -6.46
C ALA A 62 4.22 -41.56 -5.34
N GLY A 63 3.25 -41.47 -4.42
CA GLY A 63 3.15 -42.35 -3.27
C GLY A 63 4.25 -42.13 -2.23
N ILE A 64 4.91 -40.97 -2.25
CA ILE A 64 5.87 -40.55 -1.22
C ILE A 64 5.12 -40.15 0.04
N VAL A 65 4.01 -39.43 -0.11
CA VAL A 65 3.13 -39.06 0.99
C VAL A 65 1.94 -40.00 1.03
N LYS A 66 1.84 -40.82 2.08
CA LYS A 66 0.77 -41.83 2.25
C LYS A 66 -0.17 -41.54 3.40
N ASP A 67 0.28 -40.73 4.35
CA ASP A 67 -0.47 -40.35 5.54
C ASP A 67 -0.09 -38.94 6.02
N ASN A 68 -0.76 -38.47 7.08
CA ASN A 68 -0.54 -37.16 7.64
C ASN A 68 0.88 -36.96 8.21
N SER A 69 1.58 -38.03 8.61
CA SER A 69 2.93 -37.95 9.17
C SER A 69 4.00 -37.76 8.09
N ASP A 70 3.79 -38.34 6.91
CA ASP A 70 4.65 -38.07 5.76
C ASP A 70 4.41 -36.65 5.23
N LEU A 71 3.14 -36.21 5.24
CA LEU A 71 2.78 -34.86 4.82
C LEU A 71 3.37 -33.81 5.75
N SER A 72 3.39 -34.05 7.07
CA SER A 72 3.95 -33.10 8.02
C SER A 72 5.45 -32.87 7.80
N LYS A 73 6.23 -33.91 7.46
CA LYS A 73 7.67 -33.78 7.16
C LYS A 73 7.93 -32.93 5.91
N VAL A 74 7.08 -33.09 4.89
CA VAL A 74 7.18 -32.29 3.66
C VAL A 74 6.76 -30.85 3.93
N ALA A 75 5.69 -30.66 4.71
CA ALA A 75 5.15 -29.35 5.05
C ALA A 75 6.07 -28.53 5.97
N GLU A 76 6.79 -29.16 6.89
CA GLU A 76 7.72 -28.50 7.83
C GLU A 76 8.74 -27.60 7.10
N ILE A 77 9.30 -28.08 5.98
CA ILE A 77 10.23 -27.30 5.14
C ILE A 77 9.60 -26.00 4.65
N PHE A 78 8.32 -26.04 4.29
CA PHE A 78 7.59 -24.87 3.79
C PHE A 78 7.12 -23.96 4.93
N GLU A 79 6.78 -24.54 6.08
CA GLU A 79 6.43 -23.82 7.30
C GLU A 79 7.62 -23.01 7.84
N GLU A 80 8.84 -23.54 7.79
CA GLU A 80 10.07 -22.81 8.11
C GLU A 80 10.29 -21.61 7.17
N GLU A 81 9.92 -21.74 5.90
CA GLU A 81 9.94 -20.64 4.93
C GLU A 81 8.78 -19.62 5.13
N GLY A 82 7.87 -19.90 6.06
CA GLY A 82 6.71 -19.05 6.40
C GLY A 82 5.49 -19.27 5.52
N PHE A 83 5.40 -20.42 4.83
CA PHE A 83 4.22 -20.83 4.07
C PHE A 83 3.42 -21.89 4.83
N LEU A 84 2.11 -21.77 4.79
CA LEU A 84 1.16 -22.58 5.53
C LEU A 84 0.35 -23.43 4.53
N PRO A 85 0.74 -24.69 4.28
CA PRO A 85 0.00 -25.59 3.42
C PRO A 85 -1.12 -26.30 4.18
N TYR A 86 -2.32 -26.33 3.61
CA TYR A 86 -3.49 -27.06 4.09
C TYR A 86 -3.87 -28.08 3.02
N VAL A 87 -4.15 -29.31 3.42
CA VAL A 87 -4.54 -30.37 2.49
C VAL A 87 -5.81 -31.03 3.01
N GLU A 88 -6.81 -31.13 2.16
CA GLU A 88 -8.09 -31.75 2.48
C GLU A 88 -8.47 -32.75 1.40
N GLN A 89 -8.74 -33.98 1.80
CA GLN A 89 -9.21 -35.02 0.88
C GLN A 89 -10.73 -34.90 0.73
N HIS A 90 -11.19 -34.66 -0.48
CA HIS A 90 -12.59 -34.81 -0.85
C HIS A 90 -12.83 -36.24 -1.33
N VAL A 91 -13.65 -36.97 -0.58
CA VAL A 91 -13.98 -38.37 -0.89
C VAL A 91 -14.96 -38.41 -2.07
N THR A 92 -14.43 -38.78 -3.23
CA THR A 92 -15.24 -39.33 -4.33
C THR A 92 -14.81 -40.79 -4.46
N ASP A 93 -15.50 -41.70 -3.79
CA ASP A 93 -15.25 -43.14 -3.89
C ASP A 93 -15.73 -43.62 -5.26
N SER A 94 -14.97 -43.29 -6.30
CA SER A 94 -15.24 -43.72 -7.67
C SER A 94 -14.76 -45.15 -7.92
N GLY A 95 -14.85 -46.08 -6.96
CA GLY A 95 -14.53 -47.51 -7.13
C GLY A 95 -13.10 -47.89 -7.59
N ASP A 96 -12.26 -46.93 -7.96
CA ASP A 96 -11.03 -47.09 -8.75
C ASP A 96 -9.76 -46.74 -7.93
N GLY A 97 -9.89 -46.59 -6.62
CA GLY A 97 -8.78 -46.30 -5.71
C GLY A 97 -8.20 -44.87 -5.80
N LEU A 98 -8.92 -43.94 -6.43
CA LEU A 98 -8.54 -42.53 -6.56
C LEU A 98 -9.29 -41.64 -5.57
N SER A 99 -8.74 -40.47 -5.26
CA SER A 99 -9.39 -39.43 -4.46
C SER A 99 -9.00 -38.04 -4.95
N GLN A 100 -9.89 -37.07 -4.73
CA GLN A 100 -9.59 -35.67 -4.99
C GLN A 100 -9.02 -35.02 -3.73
N TYR A 101 -7.97 -34.22 -3.89
CA TYR A 101 -7.36 -33.44 -2.82
C TYR A 101 -7.45 -31.95 -3.18
N GLU A 102 -7.86 -31.15 -2.21
CA GLU A 102 -7.76 -29.69 -2.22
C GLU A 102 -6.51 -29.30 -1.44
N ILE A 103 -5.55 -28.67 -2.12
CA ILE A 103 -4.32 -28.18 -1.53
C ILE A 103 -4.39 -26.65 -1.53
N ARG A 104 -4.44 -26.05 -0.34
CA ARG A 104 -4.44 -24.60 -0.16
C ARG A 104 -3.11 -24.16 0.44
N VAL A 105 -2.50 -23.11 -0.08
CA VAL A 105 -1.24 -22.57 0.45
C VAL A 105 -1.38 -21.06 0.64
N SER A 106 -0.93 -20.56 1.79
CA SER A 106 -0.78 -19.12 2.02
C SER A 106 0.54 -18.80 2.70
N LYS A 107 1.03 -17.58 2.50
CA LYS A 107 2.12 -17.04 3.31
C LYS A 107 1.61 -16.50 4.65
N ALA A 108 2.27 -16.84 5.75
CA ALA A 108 1.96 -16.34 7.09
C ALA A 108 1.95 -14.80 7.11
N GLY A 109 0.89 -14.21 7.66
CA GLY A 109 0.69 -12.76 7.73
C GLY A 109 0.34 -12.10 6.38
N SER A 110 0.12 -12.86 5.31
CA SER A 110 -0.39 -12.32 4.04
C SER A 110 -1.89 -12.08 4.10
N SER A 111 -2.34 -10.98 3.48
CA SER A 111 -3.76 -10.69 3.22
C SER A 111 -4.24 -11.24 1.87
N THR A 112 -3.36 -11.91 1.12
CA THR A 112 -3.71 -12.53 -0.16
C THR A 112 -4.56 -13.76 0.05
N PRO A 113 -5.55 -14.03 -0.83
CA PRO A 113 -6.30 -15.28 -0.78
C PRO A 113 -5.36 -16.46 -0.99
N PHE A 114 -5.72 -17.61 -0.41
CA PHE A 114 -4.98 -18.85 -0.59
C PHE A 114 -4.85 -19.21 -2.07
N TYR A 115 -3.66 -19.65 -2.47
CA TYR A 115 -3.55 -20.42 -3.71
C TYR A 115 -4.20 -21.78 -3.48
N THR A 116 -5.12 -22.19 -4.35
CA THR A 116 -5.86 -23.46 -4.23
C THR A 116 -5.63 -24.31 -5.47
N LEU A 117 -5.21 -25.55 -5.26
CA LEU A 117 -5.01 -26.56 -6.29
C LEU A 117 -5.87 -27.78 -6.00
N TYR A 118 -6.69 -28.18 -6.97
CA TYR A 118 -7.41 -29.44 -6.91
C TYR A 118 -6.66 -30.50 -7.72
N VAL A 119 -6.42 -31.66 -7.11
CA VAL A 119 -5.69 -32.75 -7.75
C VAL A 119 -6.37 -34.09 -7.50
N VAL A 120 -6.44 -34.93 -8.54
CA VAL A 120 -6.84 -36.34 -8.40
C VAL A 120 -5.58 -37.19 -8.32
N ALA A 121 -5.49 -38.02 -7.28
CA ALA A 121 -4.34 -38.88 -7.00
C ALA A 121 -4.80 -40.18 -6.31
N PRO A 122 -3.93 -41.19 -6.14
CA PRO A 122 -4.27 -42.40 -5.40
C PRO A 122 -4.80 -42.09 -4.00
N LYS A 123 -5.74 -42.90 -3.53
CA LYS A 123 -6.31 -42.78 -2.19
C LYS A 123 -5.21 -43.03 -1.15
N THR A 124 -5.00 -42.06 -0.28
CA THR A 124 -4.06 -42.10 0.84
C THR A 124 -4.84 -42.09 2.15
N ALA A 125 -4.15 -42.23 3.28
CA ALA A 125 -4.75 -42.09 4.61
C ALA A 125 -4.86 -40.62 5.07
N ILE A 126 -4.52 -39.66 4.21
CA ILE A 126 -4.63 -38.22 4.47
C ILE A 126 -6.10 -37.83 4.40
N THR A 127 -6.72 -37.45 5.52
CA THR A 127 -8.10 -36.96 5.55
C THR A 127 -8.14 -35.44 5.55
N ALA A 128 -7.43 -34.83 6.50
CA ALA A 128 -7.17 -33.41 6.55
C ALA A 128 -5.81 -33.16 7.22
N TYR A 129 -5.11 -32.14 6.73
CA TYR A 129 -3.87 -31.64 7.28
C TYR A 129 -3.97 -30.13 7.45
N THR A 130 -3.71 -29.69 8.68
CA THR A 130 -3.60 -28.29 9.05
C THR A 130 -2.22 -28.05 9.63
N PRO A 131 -1.50 -27.02 9.16
CA PRO A 131 -0.16 -26.72 9.64
C PRO A 131 -0.21 -26.27 11.10
N VAL A 132 0.86 -26.54 11.86
CA VAL A 132 0.93 -26.07 13.25
C VAL A 132 1.14 -24.57 13.22
N TYR A 133 0.15 -23.81 13.71
CA TYR A 133 0.21 -22.36 13.71
C TYR A 133 1.37 -21.87 14.59
N MET A 134 2.50 -21.50 13.98
CA MET A 134 3.47 -20.63 14.63
C MET A 134 2.94 -19.20 14.57
N PRO A 135 2.65 -18.56 15.71
CA PRO A 135 2.18 -17.19 15.71
C PRO A 135 3.28 -16.27 15.18
N PHE A 136 3.20 -15.91 13.90
CA PHE A 136 3.93 -14.76 13.42
C PHE A 136 3.25 -13.51 14.00
N SER A 137 3.89 -12.90 15.00
CA SER A 137 3.61 -11.56 15.50
C SER A 137 4.00 -10.51 14.44
N GLY A 138 3.36 -10.58 13.29
CA GLY A 138 3.39 -9.54 12.27
C GLY A 138 1.98 -9.07 12.08
N GLY A 139 1.53 -8.15 12.93
CA GLY A 139 0.26 -7.48 12.73
C GLY A 139 0.16 -7.03 11.27
N SER A 140 -0.95 -7.40 10.63
CA SER A 140 -1.35 -6.91 9.31
C SER A 140 -1.49 -5.39 9.39
N LYS A 141 -0.35 -4.71 9.35
CA LYS A 141 -0.29 -3.29 9.07
C LYS A 141 -0.45 -3.24 7.57
N GLY A 142 -1.58 -2.71 7.11
CA GLY A 142 -1.95 -2.57 5.70
C GLY A 142 -0.77 -2.24 4.81
N ASN A 143 -0.84 -2.74 3.57
CA ASN A 143 0.25 -2.80 2.60
C ASN A 143 1.17 -1.58 2.73
N VAL A 144 2.49 -1.80 2.75
CA VAL A 144 3.49 -0.73 2.90
C VAL A 144 3.23 0.44 1.93
N PHE A 145 2.69 0.14 0.75
CA PHE A 145 2.25 1.11 -0.24
C PHE A 145 1.05 1.94 0.17
N ASP A 146 0.02 1.37 0.80
CA ASP A 146 -1.09 2.16 1.35
C ASP A 146 -0.58 3.13 2.42
N ARG A 147 0.42 2.73 3.20
CA ARG A 147 1.09 3.62 4.16
C ARG A 147 1.87 4.74 3.48
N VAL A 148 2.64 4.43 2.43
CA VAL A 148 3.42 5.43 1.68
C VAL A 148 2.51 6.37 0.91
N VAL A 149 1.48 5.86 0.24
CA VAL A 149 0.48 6.66 -0.48
C VAL A 149 -0.28 7.55 0.49
N ASN A 150 -0.76 7.03 1.62
CA ASN A 150 -1.41 7.87 2.64
C ASN A 150 -0.46 8.91 3.22
N TYR A 151 0.82 8.59 3.41
CA TYR A 151 1.83 9.55 3.84
C TYR A 151 2.03 10.66 2.81
N VAL A 152 2.15 10.31 1.51
CA VAL A 152 2.30 11.28 0.42
C VAL A 152 1.05 12.15 0.26
N LEU A 153 -0.15 11.56 0.29
CA LEU A 153 -1.41 12.29 0.23
C LEU A 153 -1.57 13.25 1.42
N ASN A 154 -1.18 12.80 2.62
CA ASN A 154 -1.17 13.66 3.80
C ASN A 154 -0.17 14.82 3.64
N LEU A 155 1.02 14.55 3.11
CA LEU A 155 2.03 15.58 2.83
C LEU A 155 1.51 16.62 1.83
N ILE A 156 0.85 16.18 0.75
CA ILE A 156 0.21 17.06 -0.24
C ILE A 156 -0.88 17.90 0.43
N ALA A 157 -1.73 17.30 1.27
CA ALA A 157 -2.76 18.02 2.00
C ALA A 157 -2.18 19.11 2.91
N ILE A 158 -1.09 18.82 3.64
CA ILE A 158 -0.39 19.79 4.48
C ILE A 158 0.18 20.94 3.65
N ILE A 159 0.77 20.65 2.49
CA ILE A 159 1.30 21.68 1.57
C ILE A 159 0.18 22.59 1.09
N VAL A 160 -0.96 22.02 0.67
CA VAL A 160 -2.13 22.79 0.22
C VAL A 160 -2.66 23.67 1.34
N ILE A 161 -2.76 23.16 2.57
CA ILE A 161 -3.19 23.93 3.75
C ILE A 161 -2.20 25.08 4.03
N ALA A 162 -0.89 24.84 3.92
CA ALA A 162 0.13 25.87 4.15
C ALA A 162 0.02 27.01 3.13
N ILE A 163 -0.14 26.68 1.84
CA ILE A 163 -0.34 27.66 0.76
C ILE A 163 -1.62 28.45 1.00
N TRP A 164 -2.72 27.78 1.31
CA TRP A 164 -4.00 28.43 1.59
C TRP A 164 -3.89 29.39 2.78
N THR A 165 -3.24 28.96 3.87
CA THR A 165 -3.06 29.78 5.08
C THR A 165 -2.24 31.03 4.80
N ALA A 166 -1.16 30.91 4.01
CA ALA A 166 -0.35 32.05 3.61
C ALA A 166 -1.13 33.07 2.78
N LEU A 167 -1.93 32.61 1.81
CA LEU A 167 -2.78 33.49 1.00
C LEU A 167 -3.89 34.13 1.82
N PHE A 168 -4.52 33.39 2.72
CA PHE A 168 -5.56 33.92 3.60
C PHE A 168 -5.00 35.02 4.52
N ILE A 169 -3.80 34.82 5.07
CA ILE A 169 -3.11 35.84 5.87
C ILE A 169 -2.82 37.08 5.02
N LEU A 170 -2.18 36.91 3.86
CA LEU A 170 -1.69 38.02 3.05
C LEU A 170 -2.83 38.87 2.45
N PHE A 171 -3.89 38.22 1.99
CA PHE A 171 -4.95 38.90 1.22
C PHE A 171 -6.25 39.12 2.00
N VAL A 172 -6.43 38.50 3.17
CA VAL A 172 -7.66 38.65 3.97
C VAL A 172 -7.35 39.20 5.36
N VAL A 173 -6.43 38.58 6.11
CA VAL A 173 -6.17 38.97 7.51
C VAL A 173 -5.43 40.30 7.61
N ILE A 174 -4.33 40.48 6.87
CA ILE A 174 -3.54 41.72 6.91
C ILE A 174 -4.39 42.93 6.44
N PRO A 175 -5.13 42.85 5.33
CA PRO A 175 -5.99 43.96 4.90
C PRO A 175 -7.15 44.24 5.86
N ALA A 176 -7.71 43.21 6.52
CA ALA A 176 -8.84 43.40 7.43
C ALA A 176 -8.44 44.01 8.79
N PHE A 177 -7.26 43.67 9.31
CA PHE A 177 -6.83 44.07 10.66
C PHE A 177 -5.71 45.12 10.70
N GLY A 178 -5.06 45.44 9.57
CA GLY A 178 -3.99 46.44 9.53
C GLY A 178 -2.88 46.15 10.53
N LEU A 179 -2.62 47.06 11.47
CA LEU A 179 -1.60 46.90 12.53
C LEU A 179 -1.96 45.82 13.57
N GLU A 180 -3.25 45.54 13.79
CA GLU A 180 -3.68 44.48 14.73
C GLU A 180 -3.41 43.07 14.19
N SER A 181 -3.06 42.94 12.90
CA SER A 181 -2.66 41.67 12.28
C SER A 181 -1.45 41.01 12.97
N ILE A 182 -0.61 41.78 13.66
CA ILE A 182 0.53 41.27 14.43
C ILE A 182 0.09 40.31 15.55
N ILE A 183 -1.13 40.49 16.08
CA ILE A 183 -1.69 39.65 17.15
C ILE A 183 -2.55 38.52 16.56
N GLU A 184 -3.29 38.80 15.49
CA GLU A 184 -4.24 37.83 14.91
C GLU A 184 -3.57 36.77 14.00
N VAL A 185 -2.48 37.12 13.31
CA VAL A 185 -1.74 36.17 12.47
C VAL A 185 -1.14 35.02 13.29
N PRO A 186 -0.43 35.24 14.42
CA PRO A 186 0.07 34.15 15.26
C PRO A 186 -1.04 33.25 15.82
N LYS A 187 -2.18 33.83 16.23
CA LYS A 187 -3.34 33.06 16.72
C LYS A 187 -3.89 32.13 15.63
N LEU A 188 -4.05 32.64 14.41
CA LEU A 188 -4.53 31.84 13.29
C LEU A 188 -3.55 30.70 12.96
N VAL A 189 -2.26 31.01 12.85
CA VAL A 189 -1.21 30.01 12.59
C VAL A 189 -1.19 28.93 13.67
N SER A 190 -1.29 29.30 14.94
CA SER A 190 -1.36 28.33 16.04
C SER A 190 -2.60 27.42 15.97
N THR A 191 -3.74 27.97 15.54
CA THR A 191 -4.99 27.22 15.35
C THR A 191 -4.85 26.19 14.22
N VAL A 192 -4.25 26.60 13.09
CA VAL A 192 -3.97 25.72 11.95
C VAL A 192 -3.01 24.60 12.36
N ILE A 193 -1.91 24.93 13.05
CA ILE A 193 -0.93 23.95 13.52
C ILE A 193 -1.56 22.95 14.49
N ASN A 194 -2.37 23.42 15.44
CA ASN A 194 -3.07 22.54 16.39
C ASN A 194 -4.03 21.57 15.68
N LEU A 195 -4.73 22.04 14.63
CA LEU A 195 -5.61 21.19 13.83
C LEU A 195 -4.84 20.12 13.06
N ILE A 196 -3.70 20.48 12.45
CA ILE A 196 -2.82 19.52 11.77
C ILE A 196 -2.28 18.49 12.76
N ASN A 197 -1.82 18.93 13.95
CA ASN A 197 -1.33 18.04 15.00
C ASN A 197 -2.42 17.11 15.55
N SER A 198 -3.69 17.52 15.50
CA SER A 198 -4.85 16.68 15.85
C SER A 198 -5.26 15.69 14.75
N GLY A 199 -4.55 15.67 13.61
CA GLY A 199 -4.80 14.76 12.49
C GLY A 199 -5.84 15.26 11.48
N VAL A 200 -6.24 16.54 11.55
CA VAL A 200 -7.19 17.12 10.58
C VAL A 200 -6.44 17.62 9.35
N THR A 201 -6.61 16.91 8.23
CA THR A 201 -5.94 17.22 6.95
C THR A 201 -6.90 17.72 5.88
N ASN A 202 -8.20 17.83 6.20
CA ASN A 202 -9.22 18.35 5.29
C ASN A 202 -9.15 19.88 5.25
N LEU A 203 -8.84 20.44 4.07
CA LEU A 203 -8.73 21.88 3.85
C LEU A 203 -9.99 22.64 4.28
N LYS A 204 -11.20 22.14 3.98
CA LYS A 204 -12.46 22.79 4.36
C LYS A 204 -12.58 22.97 5.88
N ALA A 205 -12.23 21.92 6.63
CA ALA A 205 -12.32 21.93 8.09
C ALA A 205 -11.28 22.86 8.72
N VAL A 206 -10.06 22.89 8.17
CA VAL A 206 -9.01 23.79 8.64
C VAL A 206 -9.35 25.24 8.31
N ALA A 207 -9.78 25.51 7.08
CA ALA A 207 -10.11 26.85 6.59
C ALA A 207 -11.26 27.48 7.37
N THR A 208 -12.34 26.71 7.62
CA THR A 208 -13.51 27.19 8.39
C THR A 208 -13.15 27.54 9.83
N LYS A 209 -12.46 26.65 10.54
CA LYS A 209 -12.04 26.90 11.93
C LYS A 209 -11.01 28.03 12.05
N ALA A 210 -10.08 28.13 11.09
CA ALA A 210 -9.13 29.23 11.05
C ALA A 210 -9.84 30.58 10.82
N ALA A 211 -10.79 30.63 9.89
CA ALA A 211 -11.58 31.83 9.62
C ALA A 211 -12.47 32.24 10.81
N GLU A 212 -13.10 31.28 11.50
CA GLU A 212 -13.86 31.51 12.73
C GLU A 212 -12.99 32.09 13.84
N SER A 213 -11.75 31.61 14.00
CA SER A 213 -10.82 32.11 15.02
C SER A 213 -10.52 33.61 14.85
N ALA A 214 -10.46 34.07 13.60
CA ALA A 214 -10.25 35.47 13.23
C ALA A 214 -11.57 36.25 13.02
N ARG A 215 -12.74 35.61 13.19
CA ARG A 215 -14.08 36.17 12.89
C ARG A 215 -14.21 36.73 11.47
N LEU A 216 -13.52 36.12 10.51
CA LEU A 216 -13.49 36.52 9.11
C LEU A 216 -14.26 35.53 8.24
N THR A 217 -14.82 36.03 7.13
CA THR A 217 -15.45 35.18 6.11
C THR A 217 -14.45 34.80 5.03
N ILE A 218 -14.50 33.55 4.56
CA ILE A 218 -13.60 33.06 3.51
C ILE A 218 -14.12 33.53 2.13
N PRO A 219 -13.30 34.25 1.35
CA PRO A 219 -13.65 34.64 -0.02
C PRO A 219 -13.90 33.44 -0.93
N TRP A 220 -14.77 33.59 -1.93
CA TRP A 220 -15.14 32.51 -2.85
C TRP A 220 -13.93 31.93 -3.61
N TRP A 221 -12.96 32.76 -3.97
CA TRP A 221 -11.75 32.37 -4.71
C TRP A 221 -10.71 31.62 -3.86
N LEU A 222 -10.89 31.57 -2.54
CA LEU A 222 -10.08 30.78 -1.59
C LEU A 222 -10.76 29.45 -1.21
N LYS A 223 -11.92 29.12 -1.80
CA LYS A 223 -12.62 27.86 -1.57
C LYS A 223 -12.18 26.81 -2.58
N TRP A 224 -11.03 26.21 -2.35
CA TRP A 224 -10.42 25.21 -3.25
C TRP A 224 -10.85 23.77 -2.94
N TRP A 225 -11.98 23.60 -2.26
CA TRP A 225 -12.51 22.31 -1.82
C TRP A 225 -13.94 22.11 -2.33
#